data_AF-A0A0K1QB46-F1
#
_entry.id   AF-A0A0K1QB46-F1
#
_cell.length_a   1.000
_cell.length_b   1.000
_cell.length_c   1.000
_cell.angle_alpha   90.00
_cell.angle_beta   90.00
_cell.angle_gamma   90.00
#
_symmetry.space_group_name_H-M   'P 1'
#
loop_
_entity.id
_entity.type
_entity.pdbx_description
1 polymer ?
#
loop_
_entity_poly.entity_id
_entity_poly.type
_entity_poly.pdbx_seq_one_letter_code
_entity_poly.pdbx_strand_id
1 'polypeptide(L)'
;MKRPSLPNFANFALAATLALAAGYGCYTGPDSVPTAIPVADKPSKPSAAPTAEGMPCDVGALLQKYCTSCHGDPPVGAKSSLVTREALMASWDGGDSLAALSLARMRDVENPMPPSGNLSENEIAIFEQWVNEGMPAGSCDSPNATDPVPIELTCTSGKYWTKGEDHGDKLMTPGRACINCHSGVGSGKTMDDDDDDEHEHDDAPLFTFAGTVYPTAHEPDDCYGVDGKTTGTTVILHGADGESLTLAVNASGNFFTELPLALPYTAEVVRDGKSRTMKTEATDGDCNTCHGARSGEANGRITAP
;
A
#
# COMPACT_ATOMS: atom_id res chain seq x y z
N MET A 1 -35.70 67.18 -28.57
CA MET A 1 -36.02 67.75 -27.24
C MET A 1 -34.85 67.50 -26.28
N LYS A 2 -34.84 68.11 -25.09
CA LYS A 2 -33.65 68.31 -24.22
C LYS A 2 -33.22 67.07 -23.40
N ARG A 3 -31.92 66.99 -23.08
CA ARG A 3 -31.36 66.24 -21.92
C ARG A 3 -31.64 66.99 -20.60
N PRO A 4 -31.64 66.31 -19.44
CA PRO A 4 -30.45 66.20 -18.55
C PRO A 4 -30.26 64.74 -18.03
N SER A 5 -29.31 64.32 -17.16
CA SER A 5 -28.14 64.94 -16.48
C SER A 5 -27.08 63.85 -16.09
N LEU A 6 -25.94 64.30 -15.55
CA LEU A 6 -24.85 63.58 -14.85
C LEU A 6 -24.96 63.87 -13.31
N PRO A 7 -24.18 63.30 -12.32
CA PRO A 7 -22.70 63.15 -12.36
C PRO A 7 -21.96 62.11 -11.45
N ASN A 8 -20.61 62.09 -11.58
CA ASN A 8 -19.58 61.60 -10.61
C ASN A 8 -19.59 60.09 -10.24
N PHE A 9 -18.53 59.40 -9.78
CA PHE A 9 -17.12 59.65 -9.38
C PHE A 9 -16.26 58.46 -9.92
N ALA A 10 -14.92 58.41 -10.00
CA ALA A 10 -13.79 59.37 -9.88
C ALA A 10 -12.53 58.72 -10.55
N ASN A 11 -11.37 59.39 -10.51
CA ASN A 11 -10.08 58.84 -10.99
C ASN A 11 -9.28 58.16 -9.87
N PHE A 12 -8.49 57.14 -10.21
CA PHE A 12 -7.17 56.92 -9.60
C PHE A 12 -6.17 56.53 -10.67
N ALA A 13 -5.11 57.33 -10.79
CA ALA A 13 -3.94 57.03 -11.60
C ALA A 13 -2.78 56.69 -10.67
N LEU A 14 -1.95 55.72 -11.05
CA LEU A 14 -0.58 55.67 -10.58
C LEU A 14 0.34 55.21 -11.73
N ALA A 15 1.29 56.06 -12.06
CA ALA A 15 2.28 55.80 -13.09
C ALA A 15 3.50 55.10 -12.47
N ALA A 16 4.15 54.22 -13.24
CA ALA A 16 5.48 53.72 -12.95
C ALA A 16 6.28 53.64 -14.26
N THR A 17 7.26 54.52 -14.42
CA THR A 17 8.13 54.58 -15.61
C THR A 17 9.57 54.85 -15.20
N LEU A 18 10.46 53.93 -15.58
CA LEU A 18 11.91 54.11 -15.78
C LEU A 18 12.77 54.51 -14.55
N ALA A 19 14.08 54.28 -14.50
CA ALA A 19 14.96 53.29 -15.15
C ALA A 19 16.40 53.46 -14.58
N LEU A 20 17.33 52.64 -15.10
CA LEU A 20 18.80 52.72 -15.12
C LEU A 20 19.58 51.80 -14.17
N ALA A 21 20.65 51.26 -14.76
CA ALA A 21 21.63 50.37 -14.16
C ALA A 21 23.03 51.02 -14.19
N ALA A 22 23.84 50.67 -13.19
CA ALA A 22 25.30 50.66 -13.11
C ALA A 22 25.65 50.37 -11.63
N GLY A 23 26.65 49.59 -11.24
CA GLY A 23 27.77 49.00 -11.97
C GLY A 23 29.04 49.14 -11.11
N TYR A 24 29.95 48.16 -11.18
CA TYR A 24 31.22 48.04 -10.43
C TYR A 24 31.19 47.61 -8.96
N GLY A 25 32.06 46.66 -8.64
CA GLY A 25 32.29 46.15 -7.28
C GLY A 25 33.08 44.84 -7.26
N CYS A 26 34.29 44.80 -7.84
CA CYS A 26 35.16 43.62 -7.76
C CYS A 26 35.69 43.45 -6.32
N TYR A 27 35.67 42.23 -5.78
CA TYR A 27 36.51 41.86 -4.63
C TYR A 27 37.03 40.42 -4.78
N THR A 28 38.25 40.18 -4.31
CA THR A 28 39.08 39.03 -4.70
C THR A 28 39.62 38.26 -3.49
N GLY A 29 39.27 36.97 -3.42
CA GLY A 29 40.02 35.92 -2.71
C GLY A 29 39.91 35.89 -1.17
N PRO A 30 40.63 34.95 -0.52
CA PRO A 30 41.48 33.90 -1.09
C PRO A 30 41.01 32.46 -0.79
N ASP A 31 41.51 31.50 -1.58
CA ASP A 31 41.41 30.07 -1.28
C ASP A 31 41.94 29.76 0.13
N SER A 32 41.10 29.15 0.95
CA SER A 32 41.45 28.66 2.29
C SER A 32 40.99 27.22 2.42
N VAL A 33 41.86 26.29 2.00
CA VAL A 33 41.67 24.85 2.21
C VAL A 33 41.58 24.60 3.73
N PRO A 34 40.49 24.02 4.26
CA PRO A 34 40.47 23.57 5.64
C PRO A 34 41.32 22.30 5.76
N THR A 35 42.58 22.49 6.18
CA THR A 35 43.52 21.42 6.52
C THR A 35 42.88 20.42 7.47
N ALA A 36 42.95 19.13 7.14
CA ALA A 36 42.51 18.06 8.01
C ALA A 36 43.28 18.10 9.35
N ILE A 37 42.55 18.25 10.46
CA ILE A 37 43.09 18.07 11.81
C ILE A 37 42.96 16.58 12.15
N PRO A 38 44.06 15.86 12.42
CA PRO A 38 43.99 14.49 12.92
C PRO A 38 43.58 14.52 14.40
N VAL A 39 42.27 14.43 14.67
CA VAL A 39 41.78 14.09 16.01
C VAL A 39 42.05 12.62 16.27
N ALA A 40 42.85 12.35 17.31
CA ALA A 40 43.35 11.01 17.62
C ALA A 40 42.21 10.04 17.96
N ASP A 41 42.29 8.83 17.39
CA ASP A 41 41.38 7.73 17.68
C ASP A 41 41.37 7.41 19.18
N LYS A 42 40.21 7.64 19.80
CA LYS A 42 39.85 6.98 21.05
C LYS A 42 39.39 5.57 20.67
N PRO A 43 39.95 4.48 21.24
CA PRO A 43 39.56 3.13 20.85
C PRO A 43 38.14 2.83 21.34
N SER A 44 37.16 3.13 20.50
CA SER A 44 35.78 2.70 20.67
C SER A 44 35.71 1.19 20.48
N LYS A 45 35.63 0.49 21.61
CA LYS A 45 35.33 -0.95 21.69
C LYS A 45 34.18 -1.28 20.72
N PRO A 46 34.34 -2.25 19.79
CA PRO A 46 33.21 -2.74 19.02
C PRO A 46 32.31 -3.53 19.97
N SER A 47 31.26 -2.87 20.45
CA SER A 47 30.09 -3.57 20.97
C SER A 47 29.10 -3.64 19.83
N ALA A 48 29.31 -4.60 18.93
CA ALA A 48 28.22 -5.05 18.09
C ALA A 48 27.07 -5.43 19.04
N ALA A 49 25.89 -4.83 18.85
CA ALA A 49 24.68 -5.49 19.32
C ALA A 49 24.65 -6.86 18.64
N PRO A 50 24.22 -7.95 19.32
CA PRO A 50 24.01 -9.21 18.63
C PRO A 50 23.01 -8.97 17.51
N THR A 51 23.52 -9.04 16.28
CA THR A 51 22.70 -9.00 15.06
C THR A 51 21.71 -10.15 15.13
N ALA A 52 20.59 -10.01 14.41
CA ALA A 52 19.57 -11.04 14.34
C ALA A 52 20.05 -12.22 13.46
N GLU A 53 21.10 -12.91 13.93
CA GLU A 53 21.72 -14.05 13.26
C GLU A 53 20.65 -15.13 13.04
N GLY A 54 20.52 -15.57 11.79
CA GLY A 54 19.49 -16.51 11.38
C GLY A 54 18.07 -15.95 11.31
N MET A 55 17.80 -14.67 11.58
CA MET A 55 16.43 -14.12 11.53
C MET A 55 16.08 -13.55 10.14
N PRO A 56 14.87 -13.83 9.61
CA PRO A 56 14.30 -13.07 8.49
C PRO A 56 14.14 -11.58 8.82
N CYS A 57 14.34 -10.69 7.85
CA CYS A 57 14.41 -9.25 8.09
C CYS A 57 13.07 -8.61 8.50
N ASP A 58 11.94 -9.16 8.04
CA ASP A 58 10.59 -8.75 8.43
C ASP A 58 10.31 -9.06 9.91
N VAL A 59 10.62 -10.28 10.35
CA VAL A 59 10.53 -10.70 11.76
C VAL A 59 11.51 -9.91 12.62
N GLY A 60 12.75 -9.73 12.16
CA GLY A 60 13.77 -8.92 12.84
C GLY A 60 13.36 -7.46 13.02
N ALA A 61 12.81 -6.83 11.97
CA ALA A 61 12.30 -5.46 12.03
C ALA A 61 11.10 -5.32 12.96
N LEU A 62 10.17 -6.29 12.95
CA LEU A 62 9.03 -6.31 13.87
C LEU A 62 9.49 -6.37 15.33
N LEU A 63 10.39 -7.30 15.65
CA LEU A 63 10.96 -7.48 16.97
C LEU A 63 11.68 -6.19 17.41
N GLN A 64 12.50 -5.59 16.53
CA GLN A 64 13.23 -4.35 16.82
C GLN A 64 12.30 -3.15 17.08
N LYS A 65 11.18 -3.07 16.34
CA LYS A 65 10.20 -1.98 16.44
C LYS A 65 9.37 -2.05 17.73
N TYR A 66 8.99 -3.24 18.18
CA TYR A 66 8.01 -3.42 19.26
C TYR A 66 8.47 -4.19 20.50
N CYS A 67 9.44 -5.09 20.38
CA CYS A 67 9.74 -6.09 21.40
C CYS A 67 11.07 -5.83 22.13
N THR A 68 12.13 -5.44 21.41
CA THR A 68 13.50 -5.41 21.96
C THR A 68 13.74 -4.38 23.05
N SER A 69 12.87 -3.38 23.19
CA SER A 69 12.93 -2.39 24.28
C SER A 69 12.77 -3.04 25.68
N CYS A 70 11.99 -4.13 25.76
CA CYS A 70 11.81 -4.91 26.99
C CYS A 70 12.42 -6.33 26.89
N HIS A 71 12.39 -6.93 25.71
CA HIS A 71 12.88 -8.29 25.43
C HIS A 71 14.25 -8.33 24.75
N GLY A 72 15.11 -7.34 25.02
CA GLY A 72 16.50 -7.29 24.53
C GLY A 72 17.40 -8.40 25.09
N ASP A 73 18.71 -8.30 24.85
CA ASP A 73 19.72 -9.09 25.56
C ASP A 73 20.73 -8.16 26.28
N PRO A 74 20.76 -8.12 27.63
CA PRO A 74 19.85 -8.81 28.54
C PRO A 74 18.42 -8.19 28.51
N PRO A 75 17.37 -8.97 28.84
CA PRO A 75 16.00 -8.46 28.95
C PRO A 75 15.85 -7.38 30.04
N VAL A 76 14.98 -6.40 29.79
CA VAL A 76 14.70 -5.27 30.70
C VAL A 76 13.20 -5.19 30.95
N GLY A 77 12.74 -5.73 32.08
CA GLY A 77 11.32 -5.81 32.42
C GLY A 77 10.58 -7.03 31.84
N ALA A 78 11.20 -7.77 30.91
CA ALA A 78 10.76 -9.09 30.50
C ALA A 78 11.54 -10.22 31.21
N LYS A 79 11.02 -11.45 31.14
CA LYS A 79 11.69 -12.67 31.63
C LYS A 79 12.51 -13.41 30.55
N SER A 80 12.40 -12.98 29.30
CA SER A 80 12.94 -13.68 28.14
C SER A 80 13.52 -12.68 27.13
N SER A 81 14.55 -13.12 26.43
CA SER A 81 15.09 -12.39 25.27
C SER A 81 14.42 -12.89 24.00
N LEU A 82 14.14 -11.98 23.07
CA LEU A 82 13.54 -12.29 21.76
C LEU A 82 14.44 -11.84 20.59
N VAL A 83 15.72 -11.49 20.83
CA VAL A 83 16.60 -10.91 19.79
C VAL A 83 17.31 -11.94 18.90
N THR A 84 17.29 -13.23 19.26
CA THR A 84 17.90 -14.30 18.45
C THR A 84 16.88 -15.36 18.05
N ARG A 85 17.10 -15.99 16.90
CA ARG A 85 16.26 -17.09 16.42
C ARG A 85 16.33 -18.30 17.34
N GLU A 86 17.50 -18.58 17.90
CA GLU A 86 17.74 -19.68 18.85
C GLU A 86 16.90 -19.50 20.12
N ALA A 87 16.80 -18.27 20.65
CA ALA A 87 15.98 -17.97 21.81
C ALA A 87 14.47 -18.15 21.50
N LEU A 88 14.04 -17.71 20.31
CA LEU A 88 12.65 -17.83 19.85
C LEU A 88 12.23 -19.29 19.57
N MET A 89 13.14 -20.12 19.06
CA MET A 89 12.90 -21.56 18.84
C MET A 89 12.96 -22.39 20.13
N ALA A 90 13.60 -21.90 21.20
CA ALA A 90 13.70 -22.62 22.46
C ALA A 90 12.33 -22.83 23.12
N SER A 91 12.13 -24.00 23.73
CA SER A 91 10.93 -24.29 24.53
C SER A 91 10.88 -23.40 25.78
N TRP A 92 9.71 -22.81 26.05
CA TRP A 92 9.47 -22.04 27.26
C TRP A 92 8.83 -22.91 28.34
N ASP A 93 9.46 -22.98 29.53
CA ASP A 93 9.01 -23.77 30.70
C ASP A 93 8.63 -25.25 30.40
N GLY A 94 9.20 -25.84 29.34
CA GLY A 94 8.91 -27.21 28.89
C GLY A 94 7.65 -27.37 28.04
N GLY A 95 7.03 -26.27 27.62
CA GLY A 95 5.91 -26.22 26.66
C GLY A 95 6.37 -25.84 25.25
N ASP A 96 5.55 -25.06 24.55
CA ASP A 96 5.79 -24.61 23.18
C ASP A 96 7.05 -23.73 23.04
N SER A 97 7.43 -23.42 21.79
CA SER A 97 8.50 -22.48 21.51
C SER A 97 8.17 -21.09 22.04
N LEU A 98 9.20 -20.34 22.43
CA LEU A 98 9.05 -18.95 22.88
C LEU A 98 8.41 -18.06 21.80
N ALA A 99 8.59 -18.38 20.51
CA ALA A 99 7.88 -17.73 19.42
C ALA A 99 6.37 -18.03 19.43
N ALA A 100 5.96 -19.30 19.56
CA ALA A 100 4.54 -19.66 19.64
C ALA A 100 3.86 -19.02 20.87
N LEU A 101 4.56 -18.98 22.01
CA LEU A 101 4.11 -18.24 23.19
C LEU A 101 3.99 -16.73 22.90
N SER A 102 4.99 -16.13 22.25
CA SER A 102 4.97 -14.70 21.90
C SER A 102 3.79 -14.36 20.98
N LEU A 103 3.47 -15.22 20.00
CA LEU A 103 2.30 -15.09 19.15
C LEU A 103 0.99 -15.07 19.96
N ALA A 104 0.82 -16.00 20.91
CA ALA A 104 -0.34 -16.00 21.80
C ALA A 104 -0.40 -14.74 22.67
N ARG A 105 0.74 -14.24 23.17
CA ARG A 105 0.84 -13.02 23.98
C ARG A 105 0.52 -11.74 23.19
N MET A 106 0.86 -11.66 21.90
CA MET A 106 0.51 -10.51 21.04
C MET A 106 -1.00 -10.40 20.78
N ARG A 107 -1.73 -11.52 20.87
CA ARG A 107 -3.19 -11.59 20.70
C ARG A 107 -3.99 -11.47 22.01
N ASP A 108 -3.32 -11.36 23.16
CA ASP A 108 -3.96 -11.20 24.47
C ASP A 108 -4.44 -9.75 24.67
N VAL A 109 -5.75 -9.54 24.62
CA VAL A 109 -6.38 -8.21 24.80
C VAL A 109 -6.58 -7.81 26.27
N GLU A 110 -6.46 -8.76 27.21
CA GLU A 110 -6.58 -8.49 28.66
C GLU A 110 -5.23 -8.09 29.26
N ASN A 111 -4.14 -8.68 28.76
CA ASN A 111 -2.76 -8.41 29.19
C ASN A 111 -1.87 -8.18 27.96
N PRO A 112 -2.00 -7.03 27.27
CA PRO A 112 -1.37 -6.80 25.97
C PRO A 112 0.15 -6.85 26.00
N MET A 113 0.73 -7.42 24.94
CA MET A 113 2.16 -7.40 24.65
C MET A 113 2.39 -6.86 23.22
N PRO A 114 3.09 -5.72 23.06
CA PRO A 114 3.74 -4.93 24.09
C PRO A 114 2.74 -4.17 25.00
N PRO A 115 3.12 -3.83 26.26
CA PRO A 115 2.23 -3.15 27.20
C PRO A 115 1.77 -1.75 26.76
N SER A 116 2.40 -1.17 25.74
CA SER A 116 2.01 0.11 25.12
C SER A 116 0.77 0.02 24.21
N GLY A 117 0.29 -1.19 23.91
CA GLY A 117 -0.84 -1.46 23.02
C GLY A 117 -0.54 -2.58 22.02
N ASN A 118 -1.60 -3.20 21.50
CA ASN A 118 -1.48 -4.32 20.56
C ASN A 118 -0.84 -3.90 19.23
N LEU A 119 -0.09 -4.83 18.63
CA LEU A 119 0.29 -4.77 17.22
C LEU A 119 -0.96 -4.78 16.33
N SER A 120 -0.83 -4.27 15.11
CA SER A 120 -1.85 -4.50 14.09
C SER A 120 -1.92 -5.99 13.70
N GLU A 121 -3.09 -6.45 13.26
CA GLU A 121 -3.26 -7.85 12.81
C GLU A 121 -2.26 -8.26 11.71
N ASN A 122 -1.83 -7.32 10.87
CA ASN A 122 -0.83 -7.57 9.82
C ASN A 122 0.57 -7.81 10.41
N GLU A 123 0.94 -7.02 11.42
CA GLU A 123 2.21 -7.16 12.14
C GLU A 123 2.26 -8.47 12.94
N ILE A 124 1.13 -8.90 13.49
CA ILE A 124 0.98 -10.23 14.10
C ILE A 124 1.06 -11.33 13.02
N ALA A 125 0.42 -11.14 11.86
CA ALA A 125 0.38 -12.13 10.77
C ALA A 125 1.77 -12.44 10.18
N ILE A 126 2.66 -11.45 10.05
CA ILE A 126 4.07 -11.65 9.64
C ILE A 126 4.77 -12.65 10.57
N PHE A 127 4.64 -12.44 11.88
CA PHE A 127 5.23 -13.29 12.89
C PHE A 127 4.56 -14.67 12.96
N GLU A 128 3.23 -14.72 12.81
CA GLU A 128 2.43 -15.94 12.77
C GLU A 128 2.80 -16.83 11.58
N GLN A 129 2.97 -16.26 10.38
CA GLN A 129 3.40 -16.99 9.20
C GLN A 129 4.78 -17.61 9.42
N TRP A 130 5.76 -16.83 9.90
CA TRP A 130 7.10 -17.34 10.18
C TRP A 130 7.11 -18.47 11.23
N VAL A 131 6.27 -18.38 12.27
CA VAL A 131 6.09 -19.45 13.26
C VAL A 131 5.49 -20.70 12.61
N ASN A 132 4.45 -20.55 11.79
CA ASN A 132 3.76 -21.65 11.11
C ASN A 132 4.63 -22.35 10.06
N GLU A 133 5.55 -21.63 9.42
CA GLU A 133 6.56 -22.18 8.49
C GLU A 133 7.70 -22.94 9.20
N GLY A 134 7.65 -23.05 10.54
CA GLY A 134 8.66 -23.75 11.33
C GLY A 134 9.87 -22.90 11.68
N MET A 135 9.72 -21.57 11.69
CA MET A 135 10.77 -20.59 11.98
C MET A 135 12.00 -20.78 11.09
N PRO A 136 11.88 -20.70 9.74
CA PRO A 136 13.01 -20.81 8.84
C PRO A 136 14.08 -19.74 9.14
N ALA A 137 15.33 -20.06 8.84
CA ALA A 137 16.44 -19.11 9.04
C ALA A 137 16.49 -18.10 7.88
N GLY A 138 16.74 -16.84 8.19
CA GLY A 138 17.02 -15.76 7.24
C GLY A 138 18.36 -15.09 7.50
N SER A 139 18.72 -14.14 6.63
CA SER A 139 19.91 -13.29 6.78
C SER A 139 19.47 -11.83 6.86
N CYS A 140 19.75 -11.16 7.98
CA CYS A 140 19.50 -9.73 8.13
C CYS A 140 20.76 -8.94 8.51
N ASP A 141 21.71 -8.90 7.56
CA ASP A 141 23.02 -8.28 7.71
C ASP A 141 23.01 -6.76 7.42
N SER A 142 22.19 -5.96 8.12
CA SER A 142 22.41 -4.49 8.15
C SER A 142 21.72 -3.74 9.31
N PRO A 143 22.37 -2.69 9.85
CA PRO A 143 21.90 -1.91 11.00
C PRO A 143 20.88 -0.81 10.65
N ASN A 144 20.21 -0.88 9.50
CA ASN A 144 19.37 0.20 8.97
C ASN A 144 18.02 -0.33 8.43
N ALA A 145 17.32 -1.10 9.26
CA ALA A 145 15.98 -1.63 8.96
C ALA A 145 14.89 -0.56 9.16
N THR A 146 14.89 0.48 8.32
CA THR A 146 13.80 1.47 8.23
C THR A 146 12.91 1.30 7.01
N ASP A 147 13.29 0.41 6.07
CA ASP A 147 12.49 0.07 4.90
C ASP A 147 11.92 -1.35 5.06
N PRO A 148 10.61 -1.58 4.81
CA PRO A 148 10.05 -2.92 4.76
C PRO A 148 10.75 -3.76 3.68
N VAL A 149 11.00 -5.04 3.97
CA VAL A 149 11.43 -6.00 2.95
C VAL A 149 10.39 -5.98 1.83
N PRO A 150 10.79 -5.88 0.54
CA PRO A 150 9.82 -5.87 -0.54
C PRO A 150 9.00 -7.17 -0.55
N ILE A 151 7.69 -7.05 -0.39
CA ILE A 151 6.77 -8.17 -0.65
C ILE A 151 6.99 -8.62 -2.09
N GLU A 152 7.47 -9.85 -2.27
CA GLU A 152 7.72 -10.42 -3.59
C GLU A 152 6.39 -10.65 -4.30
N LEU A 153 6.26 -10.06 -5.48
CA LEU A 153 5.04 -10.14 -6.27
C LEU A 153 5.13 -11.30 -7.24
N THR A 154 4.25 -12.29 -7.07
CA THR A 154 4.19 -13.47 -7.93
C THR A 154 2.90 -13.44 -8.74
N CYS A 155 3.01 -13.54 -10.07
CA CYS A 155 1.84 -13.70 -10.92
C CYS A 155 1.47 -15.19 -11.02
N THR A 156 0.53 -15.65 -10.19
CA THR A 156 0.19 -17.08 -10.04
C THR A 156 -0.42 -17.66 -11.33
N SER A 157 -1.11 -16.83 -12.12
CA SER A 157 -1.67 -17.23 -13.41
C SER A 157 -0.60 -17.42 -14.51
N GLY A 158 0.62 -16.93 -14.30
CA GLY A 158 1.71 -16.92 -15.28
C GLY A 158 1.42 -16.12 -16.55
N LYS A 159 0.36 -15.29 -16.54
CA LYS A 159 -0.14 -14.54 -17.70
C LYS A 159 -0.23 -13.06 -17.34
N TYR A 160 0.39 -12.23 -18.15
CA TYR A 160 0.33 -10.78 -18.03
C TYR A 160 -0.54 -10.18 -19.14
N TRP A 161 -1.12 -9.02 -18.85
CA TRP A 161 -1.84 -8.19 -19.79
C TRP A 161 -0.88 -7.60 -20.82
N THR A 162 -1.21 -7.75 -22.10
CA THR A 162 -0.37 -7.32 -23.22
C THR A 162 -1.11 -6.43 -24.22
N LYS A 163 -2.34 -5.99 -23.88
CA LYS A 163 -3.21 -5.23 -24.80
C LYS A 163 -3.03 -3.71 -24.73
N GLY A 164 -2.12 -3.23 -23.90
CA GLY A 164 -1.90 -1.80 -23.64
C GLY A 164 -2.92 -1.20 -22.65
N GLU A 165 -2.76 0.09 -22.40
CA GLU A 165 -3.67 0.92 -21.60
C GLU A 165 -4.62 1.75 -22.51
N ASP A 166 -4.20 2.05 -23.74
CA ASP A 166 -4.88 2.96 -24.69
C ASP A 166 -5.99 2.32 -25.54
N HIS A 167 -6.30 1.04 -25.30
CA HIS A 167 -7.27 0.28 -26.09
C HIS A 167 -8.26 -0.40 -25.14
N GLY A 168 -9.49 0.14 -25.07
CA GLY A 168 -10.55 -0.22 -24.13
C GLY A 168 -11.13 -1.64 -24.29
N ASP A 169 -10.29 -2.66 -24.12
CA ASP A 169 -10.70 -4.05 -24.15
C ASP A 169 -11.67 -4.36 -23.01
N LYS A 170 -12.77 -5.03 -23.32
CA LYS A 170 -13.90 -5.26 -22.39
C LYS A 170 -13.56 -6.12 -21.16
N LEU A 171 -12.33 -6.65 -21.07
CA LEU A 171 -11.83 -7.32 -19.88
C LEU A 171 -11.15 -6.36 -18.87
N MET A 172 -10.69 -5.18 -19.33
CA MET A 172 -9.88 -4.19 -18.61
C MET A 172 -8.53 -4.71 -18.10
N THR A 173 -7.58 -3.83 -17.81
CA THR A 173 -6.30 -4.26 -17.22
C THR A 173 -6.49 -4.71 -15.76
N PRO A 174 -5.90 -5.84 -15.32
CA PRO A 174 -5.98 -6.31 -13.93
C PRO A 174 -5.19 -5.47 -12.91
N GLY A 175 -5.72 -5.36 -11.70
CA GLY A 175 -4.99 -4.95 -10.49
C GLY A 175 -4.86 -3.45 -10.25
N ARG A 176 -4.96 -2.63 -11.30
CA ARG A 176 -4.83 -1.16 -11.20
C ARG A 176 -6.10 -0.51 -10.67
N ALA A 177 -5.97 0.73 -10.19
CA ALA A 177 -7.11 1.57 -9.82
C ALA A 177 -8.02 1.80 -11.04
N CYS A 178 -9.28 1.38 -10.93
CA CYS A 178 -10.22 1.33 -12.05
C CYS A 178 -10.99 2.65 -12.23
N ILE A 179 -11.53 3.22 -11.16
CA ILE A 179 -12.40 4.39 -11.23
C ILE A 179 -11.59 5.65 -11.53
N ASN A 180 -10.33 5.74 -11.13
CA ASN A 180 -9.46 6.87 -11.52
C ASN A 180 -9.46 7.09 -13.06
N CYS A 181 -9.26 6.02 -13.83
CA CYS A 181 -9.33 6.03 -15.30
C CYS A 181 -10.76 6.09 -15.87
N HIS A 182 -11.79 5.86 -15.06
CA HIS A 182 -13.21 5.85 -15.42
C HIS A 182 -14.01 6.93 -14.65
N SER A 183 -13.36 8.06 -14.34
CA SER A 183 -13.90 9.16 -13.51
C SER A 183 -14.50 10.34 -14.31
N GLY A 184 -14.47 10.28 -15.65
CA GLY A 184 -15.12 11.24 -16.54
C GLY A 184 -14.25 12.39 -17.06
N VAL A 185 -12.93 12.39 -16.79
CA VAL A 185 -11.98 13.33 -17.43
C VAL A 185 -10.80 12.56 -18.04
N GLY A 186 -10.77 12.48 -19.37
CA GLY A 186 -9.71 11.77 -20.12
C GLY A 186 -9.96 10.26 -20.31
N SER A 187 -11.08 9.73 -19.83
CA SER A 187 -11.50 8.33 -19.93
C SER A 187 -11.97 7.95 -21.35
N GLY A 188 -11.11 8.11 -22.37
CA GLY A 188 -11.44 7.79 -23.77
C GLY A 188 -11.26 8.94 -24.77
N LYS A 189 -10.88 10.14 -24.33
CA LYS A 189 -10.42 11.19 -25.27
C LYS A 189 -9.01 10.87 -25.73
N THR A 190 -8.87 10.27 -26.91
CA THR A 190 -7.70 10.56 -27.72
C THR A 190 -7.70 12.07 -27.99
N MET A 191 -6.53 12.71 -27.85
CA MET A 191 -6.31 14.07 -28.35
C MET A 191 -5.88 13.97 -29.82
N ASP A 192 -6.71 13.31 -30.64
CA ASP A 192 -6.57 13.30 -32.08
C ASP A 192 -7.36 14.51 -32.63
N ASP A 193 -6.83 15.71 -32.37
CA ASP A 193 -7.45 17.00 -32.74
C ASP A 193 -7.40 17.30 -34.26
N ASP A 194 -7.06 16.33 -35.13
CA ASP A 194 -6.70 16.56 -36.54
C ASP A 194 -7.19 15.50 -37.59
N ASP A 195 -7.94 14.44 -37.23
CA ASP A 195 -8.45 13.46 -38.22
C ASP A 195 -9.99 13.49 -38.38
N ASP A 196 -10.45 13.82 -39.60
CA ASP A 196 -11.86 13.96 -40.02
C ASP A 196 -12.63 12.62 -40.17
N ASP A 197 -12.18 11.52 -39.55
CA ASP A 197 -12.83 10.21 -39.68
C ASP A 197 -14.03 10.06 -38.71
N GLU A 198 -15.19 9.68 -39.25
CA GLU A 198 -16.48 9.51 -38.54
C GLU A 198 -16.51 8.27 -37.62
N HIS A 199 -15.44 8.01 -36.88
CA HIS A 199 -15.36 6.92 -35.92
C HIS A 199 -15.93 7.37 -34.57
N GLU A 200 -17.08 6.78 -34.20
CA GLU A 200 -17.68 6.94 -32.87
C GLU A 200 -16.69 6.43 -31.80
N HIS A 201 -15.92 7.36 -31.23
CA HIS A 201 -15.15 7.12 -30.01
C HIS A 201 -16.13 7.00 -28.85
N ASP A 202 -16.55 5.76 -28.54
CA ASP A 202 -17.33 5.43 -27.35
C ASP A 202 -16.57 5.92 -26.09
N ASP A 203 -17.09 6.98 -25.44
CA ASP A 203 -16.60 7.43 -24.13
C ASP A 203 -16.60 6.24 -23.15
N ALA A 204 -15.52 6.03 -22.40
CA ALA A 204 -15.44 4.88 -21.52
C ALA A 204 -16.47 5.00 -20.37
N PRO A 205 -17.12 3.89 -19.97
CA PRO A 205 -18.21 3.91 -18.99
C PRO A 205 -17.74 4.40 -17.62
N LEU A 206 -18.63 5.06 -16.86
CA LEU A 206 -18.34 5.52 -15.51
C LEU A 206 -18.70 4.43 -14.49
N PHE A 207 -17.69 3.79 -13.89
CA PHE A 207 -17.92 2.74 -12.90
C PHE A 207 -18.20 3.31 -11.51
N THR A 208 -19.19 2.75 -10.82
CA THR A 208 -19.51 3.02 -9.41
C THR A 208 -18.72 2.12 -8.47
N PHE A 209 -18.46 0.87 -8.89
CA PHE A 209 -17.57 -0.08 -8.19
C PHE A 209 -16.79 -0.89 -9.22
N ALA A 210 -15.50 -1.11 -8.97
CA ALA A 210 -14.65 -1.93 -9.82
C ALA A 210 -13.41 -2.46 -9.07
N GLY A 211 -12.92 -3.64 -9.48
CA GLY A 211 -11.72 -4.24 -8.91
C GLY A 211 -11.36 -5.59 -9.53
N THR A 212 -10.35 -6.26 -8.95
CA THR A 212 -9.77 -7.49 -9.50
C THR A 212 -9.63 -8.60 -8.45
N VAL A 213 -10.20 -9.78 -8.72
CA VAL A 213 -10.07 -10.99 -7.88
C VAL A 213 -8.89 -11.85 -8.34
N TYR A 214 -7.98 -12.16 -7.42
CA TYR A 214 -6.77 -12.95 -7.65
C TYR A 214 -6.78 -14.32 -6.94
N PRO A 215 -5.94 -15.28 -7.38
CA PRO A 215 -5.64 -16.49 -6.61
C PRO A 215 -4.96 -16.21 -5.27
N THR A 216 -4.01 -15.27 -5.21
CA THR A 216 -3.22 -14.93 -4.01
C THR A 216 -3.22 -13.43 -3.71
N ALA A 217 -2.76 -13.05 -2.51
CA ALA A 217 -2.85 -11.68 -2.00
C ALA A 217 -1.80 -10.71 -2.58
N HIS A 218 -0.72 -11.22 -3.20
CA HIS A 218 0.45 -10.43 -3.59
C HIS A 218 0.80 -10.63 -5.06
N GLU A 219 -0.20 -10.42 -5.92
CA GLU A 219 -0.03 -10.50 -7.37
C GLU A 219 0.16 -9.09 -7.97
N PRO A 220 1.12 -8.91 -8.89
CA PRO A 220 1.42 -7.59 -9.44
C PRO A 220 0.27 -7.05 -10.28
N ASP A 221 0.29 -5.75 -10.56
CA ASP A 221 -0.54 -5.15 -11.60
C ASP A 221 -0.31 -5.87 -12.94
N ASP A 222 -1.31 -5.81 -13.80
CA ASP A 222 -1.32 -6.42 -15.14
C ASP A 222 -1.25 -7.96 -15.14
N CYS A 223 -1.03 -8.64 -14.00
CA CYS A 223 -1.19 -10.09 -13.91
C CYS A 223 -2.67 -10.48 -14.03
N TYR A 224 -2.99 -11.48 -14.86
CA TYR A 224 -4.35 -12.02 -14.94
C TYR A 224 -4.77 -12.58 -13.58
N GLY A 225 -5.88 -12.07 -13.05
CA GLY A 225 -6.54 -12.64 -11.87
C GLY A 225 -7.26 -13.94 -12.22
N VAL A 226 -8.27 -14.29 -11.42
CA VAL A 226 -9.03 -15.53 -11.63
C VAL A 226 -9.98 -15.37 -12.81
N ASP A 227 -9.91 -16.27 -13.79
CA ASP A 227 -10.92 -16.38 -14.84
C ASP A 227 -12.28 -16.76 -14.23
N GLY A 228 -13.13 -15.76 -14.01
CA GLY A 228 -14.46 -15.93 -13.44
C GLY A 228 -15.44 -16.64 -14.38
N LYS A 229 -15.20 -16.64 -15.69
CA LYS A 229 -16.04 -17.35 -16.66
C LYS A 229 -15.86 -18.86 -16.56
N THR A 230 -14.66 -19.34 -16.26
CA THR A 230 -14.40 -20.78 -16.08
C THR A 230 -14.64 -21.25 -14.65
N THR A 231 -14.43 -20.40 -13.65
CA THR A 231 -14.57 -20.75 -12.22
C THR A 231 -15.92 -20.40 -11.60
N GLY A 232 -16.80 -19.69 -12.32
CA GLY A 232 -18.07 -19.21 -11.77
C GLY A 232 -17.92 -18.23 -10.60
N THR A 233 -16.78 -17.54 -10.51
CA THR A 233 -16.51 -16.60 -9.42
C THR A 233 -17.39 -15.36 -9.54
N THR A 234 -18.02 -14.95 -8.44
CA THR A 234 -18.78 -13.70 -8.33
C THR A 234 -18.28 -12.85 -7.16
N VAL A 235 -18.55 -11.56 -7.24
CA VAL A 235 -18.40 -10.62 -6.13
C VAL A 235 -19.79 -10.08 -5.79
N ILE A 236 -20.20 -10.17 -4.53
CA ILE A 236 -21.45 -9.61 -4.03
C ILE A 236 -21.08 -8.35 -3.23
N LEU A 237 -21.70 -7.22 -3.57
CA LEU A 237 -21.59 -5.98 -2.81
C LEU A 237 -22.86 -5.79 -2.00
N HIS A 238 -22.75 -5.53 -0.70
CA HIS A 238 -23.88 -5.34 0.23
C HIS A 238 -23.91 -3.88 0.69
N GLY A 239 -25.01 -3.17 0.41
CA GLY A 239 -25.18 -1.77 0.75
C GLY A 239 -25.77 -1.54 2.14
N ALA A 240 -25.57 -0.34 2.69
CA ALA A 240 -26.13 0.06 4.00
C ALA A 240 -27.67 0.09 4.06
N ASP A 241 -28.35 0.08 2.92
CA ASP A 241 -29.81 -0.06 2.79
C ASP A 241 -30.30 -1.52 2.87
N GLY A 242 -29.38 -2.49 2.85
CA GLY A 242 -29.67 -3.92 2.82
C GLY A 242 -29.90 -4.47 1.41
N GLU A 243 -29.75 -3.66 0.35
CA GLU A 243 -29.71 -4.17 -1.02
C GLU A 243 -28.34 -4.80 -1.34
N SER A 244 -28.26 -5.56 -2.44
CA SER A 244 -27.00 -6.17 -2.86
C SER A 244 -26.88 -6.33 -4.36
N LEU A 245 -25.69 -6.06 -4.89
CA LEU A 245 -25.34 -6.25 -6.30
C LEU A 245 -24.45 -7.49 -6.45
N THR A 246 -24.84 -8.44 -7.29
CA THR A 246 -23.99 -9.59 -7.65
C THR A 246 -23.31 -9.34 -8.99
N LEU A 247 -21.99 -9.26 -8.98
CA LEU A 247 -21.14 -8.97 -10.13
C LEU A 247 -20.41 -10.25 -10.57
N ALA A 248 -20.46 -10.54 -11.87
CA ALA A 248 -19.70 -11.64 -12.45
C ALA A 248 -18.24 -11.24 -12.66
N VAL A 249 -17.29 -12.07 -12.23
CA VAL A 249 -15.88 -11.87 -12.54
C VAL A 249 -15.60 -12.29 -13.99
N ASN A 250 -14.86 -11.47 -14.73
CA ASN A 250 -14.55 -11.73 -16.12
C ASN A 250 -13.30 -12.62 -16.29
N ALA A 251 -12.87 -12.86 -17.53
CA ALA A 251 -11.76 -13.78 -17.84
C ALA A 251 -10.36 -13.27 -17.42
N SER A 252 -10.25 -12.01 -16.99
CA SER A 252 -9.02 -11.37 -16.50
C SER A 252 -9.00 -11.16 -14.98
N GLY A 253 -10.04 -11.61 -14.27
CA GLY A 253 -10.20 -11.38 -12.83
C GLY A 253 -10.97 -10.11 -12.48
N ASN A 254 -11.33 -9.28 -13.46
CA ASN A 254 -11.98 -8.00 -13.20
C ASN A 254 -13.49 -8.12 -13.03
N PHE A 255 -14.05 -7.30 -12.15
CA PHE A 255 -15.47 -7.04 -11.99
C PHE A 255 -15.70 -5.52 -11.96
N PHE A 256 -16.86 -5.07 -12.44
CA PHE A 256 -17.25 -3.67 -12.44
C PHE A 256 -18.77 -3.51 -12.59
N THR A 257 -19.28 -2.34 -12.21
CA THR A 257 -20.70 -1.96 -12.39
C THR A 257 -20.83 -0.44 -12.51
N GLU A 258 -21.91 -0.01 -13.16
CA GLU A 258 -22.36 1.39 -13.25
C GLU A 258 -23.56 1.65 -12.31
N LEU A 259 -24.10 0.59 -11.69
CA LEU A 259 -25.26 0.68 -10.80
C LEU A 259 -24.85 1.26 -9.45
N PRO A 260 -25.61 2.23 -8.89
CA PRO A 260 -25.35 2.73 -7.53
C PRO A 260 -25.66 1.65 -6.48
N LEU A 261 -25.04 1.79 -5.32
CA LEU A 261 -25.31 1.03 -4.10
C LEU A 261 -25.19 1.98 -2.90
N ALA A 262 -25.99 1.79 -1.85
CA ALA A 262 -25.87 2.60 -0.64
C ALA A 262 -24.53 2.39 0.07
N LEU A 263 -23.91 3.49 0.47
CA LEU A 263 -22.67 3.52 1.26
C LEU A 263 -22.97 3.74 2.75
N PRO A 264 -22.15 3.21 3.68
CA PRO A 264 -21.01 2.31 3.43
C PRO A 264 -21.46 0.92 2.92
N TYR A 265 -20.52 0.16 2.38
CA TYR A 265 -20.77 -1.19 1.86
C TYR A 265 -19.74 -2.20 2.37
N THR A 266 -20.05 -3.49 2.22
CA THR A 266 -19.09 -4.59 2.33
C THR A 266 -19.14 -5.45 1.06
N ALA A 267 -18.06 -6.21 0.78
CA ALA A 267 -18.03 -7.14 -0.34
C ALA A 267 -17.79 -8.59 0.11
N GLU A 268 -18.31 -9.54 -0.68
CA GLU A 268 -18.12 -10.98 -0.53
C GLU A 268 -17.68 -11.59 -1.87
N VAL A 269 -16.55 -12.29 -1.90
CA VAL A 269 -16.12 -13.08 -3.06
C VAL A 269 -16.64 -14.51 -2.91
N VAL A 270 -17.39 -15.01 -3.88
CA VAL A 270 -18.01 -16.35 -3.85
C VAL A 270 -17.46 -17.24 -4.97
N ARG A 271 -17.12 -18.49 -4.64
CA ARG A 271 -16.77 -19.56 -5.60
C ARG A 271 -17.12 -20.92 -5.02
N ASP A 272 -17.68 -21.82 -5.83
CA ASP A 272 -17.92 -23.24 -5.48
C ASP A 272 -18.65 -23.44 -4.13
N GLY A 273 -19.55 -22.51 -3.78
CA GLY A 273 -20.29 -22.54 -2.51
C GLY A 273 -19.49 -22.12 -1.27
N LYS A 274 -18.24 -21.68 -1.43
CA LYS A 274 -17.44 -20.99 -0.41
C LYS A 274 -17.48 -19.49 -0.63
N SER A 275 -17.21 -18.72 0.43
CA SER A 275 -17.07 -17.27 0.34
C SER A 275 -15.96 -16.68 1.20
N ARG A 276 -15.51 -15.48 0.82
CA ARG A 276 -14.56 -14.64 1.56
C ARG A 276 -15.15 -13.23 1.66
N THR A 277 -15.55 -12.86 2.87
CA THR A 277 -16.27 -11.61 3.18
C THR A 277 -15.33 -10.56 3.75
N MET A 278 -15.50 -9.30 3.36
CA MET A 278 -14.88 -8.14 4.00
C MET A 278 -15.37 -8.02 5.45
N LYS A 279 -14.44 -7.76 6.38
CA LYS A 279 -14.74 -7.52 7.81
C LYS A 279 -14.95 -6.03 8.13
N THR A 280 -14.49 -5.15 7.24
CA THR A 280 -14.50 -3.70 7.39
C THR A 280 -15.39 -3.12 6.31
N GLU A 281 -16.19 -2.13 6.67
CA GLU A 281 -16.98 -1.33 5.74
C GLU A 281 -16.09 -0.41 4.90
N ALA A 282 -16.46 -0.19 3.64
CA ALA A 282 -15.79 0.73 2.72
C ALA A 282 -16.76 1.79 2.19
N THR A 283 -16.21 2.90 1.70
CA THR A 283 -16.97 4.00 1.06
C THR A 283 -16.43 4.40 -0.31
N ASP A 284 -15.32 3.82 -0.75
CA ASP A 284 -14.74 4.00 -2.09
C ASP A 284 -15.08 2.78 -2.95
N GLY A 285 -15.50 3.00 -4.20
CA GLY A 285 -15.81 1.96 -5.17
C GLY A 285 -14.61 1.45 -5.94
N ASP A 286 -13.46 2.14 -5.89
CA ASP A 286 -12.23 1.71 -6.55
C ASP A 286 -11.51 0.69 -5.67
N CYS A 287 -12.01 -0.56 -5.66
CA CYS A 287 -11.61 -1.55 -4.68
C CYS A 287 -10.09 -1.83 -4.71
N ASN A 288 -9.45 -1.70 -5.87
CA ASN A 288 -8.02 -1.90 -6.05
C ASN A 288 -7.16 -0.82 -5.36
N THR A 289 -7.71 0.36 -5.04
CA THR A 289 -7.05 1.39 -4.21
C THR A 289 -6.79 0.90 -2.78
N CYS A 290 -7.75 0.21 -2.18
CA CYS A 290 -7.59 -0.42 -0.86
C CYS A 290 -6.90 -1.80 -0.97
N HIS A 291 -7.08 -2.51 -2.09
CA HIS A 291 -6.55 -3.85 -2.37
C HIS A 291 -5.33 -3.86 -3.32
N GLY A 292 -4.32 -3.06 -2.99
CA GLY A 292 -3.05 -3.02 -3.75
C GLY A 292 -2.18 -4.27 -3.58
N ALA A 293 -1.25 -4.48 -4.52
CA ALA A 293 -0.40 -5.68 -4.58
C ALA A 293 0.53 -5.86 -3.36
N ARG A 294 1.12 -4.76 -2.88
CA ARG A 294 2.10 -4.73 -1.76
C ARG A 294 1.60 -3.96 -0.54
N SER A 295 0.64 -3.07 -0.72
CA SER A 295 0.24 -2.07 0.25
C SER A 295 -1.14 -1.53 -0.10
N GLY A 296 -1.91 -1.18 0.91
CA GLY A 296 -3.28 -0.71 0.81
C GLY A 296 -4.00 -1.05 2.12
N GLU A 297 -5.16 -0.44 2.37
CA GLU A 297 -5.89 -0.63 3.64
C GLU A 297 -6.25 -2.10 3.91
N ALA A 298 -6.47 -2.88 2.85
CA ALA A 298 -6.78 -4.30 2.92
C ALA A 298 -5.56 -5.25 2.83
N ASN A 299 -4.34 -4.69 2.75
CA ASN A 299 -3.06 -5.41 2.85
C ASN A 299 -2.86 -6.55 1.84
N GLY A 300 -3.44 -6.40 0.66
CA GLY A 300 -3.30 -7.34 -0.45
C GLY A 300 -4.49 -7.31 -1.40
N ARG A 301 -4.35 -8.04 -2.50
CA ARG A 301 -5.38 -8.23 -3.52
C ARG A 301 -6.67 -8.83 -2.95
N ILE A 302 -7.79 -8.48 -3.57
CA ILE A 302 -9.04 -9.20 -3.40
C ILE A 302 -8.79 -10.65 -3.84
N THR A 303 -9.11 -11.60 -2.98
CA THR A 303 -8.71 -13.00 -3.16
C THR A 303 -9.92 -13.92 -3.17
N ALA A 304 -9.82 -14.99 -3.95
CA ALA A 304 -10.81 -16.04 -3.93
C ALA A 304 -10.81 -16.84 -2.62
N PRO A 305 -11.95 -17.46 -2.23
CA PRO A 305 -12.05 -18.34 -1.06
C PRO A 305 -11.39 -19.72 -1.24
#